data_AF-A0A8H4RVX2-F1
#
_entry.id   AF-A0A8H4RVX2-F1
#
_cell.length_a   1.000
_cell.length_b   1.000
_cell.length_c   1.000
_cell.angle_alpha   90.00
_cell.angle_beta   90.00
_cell.angle_gamma   90.00
#
_symmetry.space_group_name_H-M   'P 1'
#
loop_
_entity.id
_entity.type
_entity.pdbx_description
1 polymer ?
#
loop_
_entity_poly.entity_id
_entity_poly.type
_entity_poly.pdbx_seq_one_letter_code
_entity_poly.pdbx_strand_id
1 'polypeptide(L)'
;MRRTLQTAKQGLGWLMDRGVPVILRPEWQENSAKPCDTGTEISAMQKEWPQFDWSAVDPKYPSKTGLYEFSQVGLTNRGIAAREWLRSRPEQGVSYKKYDNADFRIFDFAEGDEEIGGKLVEWDLTEKKGGGLGKSPRGTFVLGPGDFPNDVKENKEAVSEEPS
;
A
#
# COMPACT_ATOMS: atom_id res chain seq x y z
N MET A 1 7.06 -1.64 -6.32
CA MET A 1 6.50 -2.13 -7.60
C MET A 1 6.76 -1.11 -8.71
N ARG A 2 7.22 -1.55 -9.90
CA ARG A 2 7.48 -0.65 -11.06
C ARG A 2 6.23 0.10 -11.51
N ARG A 3 5.09 -0.60 -11.60
CA ARG A 3 3.80 -0.03 -12.03
C ARG A 3 3.41 1.18 -11.16
N THR A 4 3.61 1.09 -9.85
CA THR A 4 3.31 2.19 -8.91
C THR A 4 4.14 3.44 -9.19
N LEU A 5 5.43 3.30 -9.47
CA LEU A 5 6.30 4.44 -9.80
C LEU A 5 5.95 5.06 -11.15
N GLN A 6 5.59 4.23 -12.14
CA GLN A 6 5.12 4.70 -13.44
C GLN A 6 3.84 5.52 -13.27
N THR A 7 2.84 5.00 -12.55
CA THR A 7 1.59 5.73 -12.27
C THR A 7 1.85 7.02 -11.50
N ALA A 8 2.69 6.99 -10.47
CA ALA A 8 3.04 8.17 -9.70
C ALA A 8 3.72 9.24 -10.57
N LYS A 9 4.70 8.87 -11.40
CA LYS A 9 5.35 9.80 -12.32
C LYS A 9 4.38 10.34 -13.37
N GLN A 10 3.49 9.51 -13.90
CA GLN A 10 2.51 9.94 -14.92
C GLN A 10 1.45 10.88 -14.34
N GLY A 11 0.92 10.58 -13.14
CA GLY A 11 -0.16 11.36 -12.53
C GLY A 11 0.33 12.57 -11.73
N LEU A 12 1.49 12.46 -11.09
CA LEU A 12 2.02 13.44 -10.14
C LEU A 12 3.41 13.98 -10.54
N GLY A 13 3.95 13.62 -11.71
CA GLY A 13 5.25 14.09 -12.16
C GLY A 13 5.38 15.61 -12.15
N TRP A 14 4.30 16.33 -12.47
CA TRP A 14 4.25 17.79 -12.40
C TRP A 14 4.47 18.36 -10.98
N LEU A 15 4.13 17.62 -9.91
CA LEU A 15 4.46 18.01 -8.54
C LEU A 15 5.93 17.72 -8.24
N MET A 16 6.45 16.58 -8.73
CA MET A 16 7.86 16.23 -8.59
C MET A 16 8.75 17.28 -9.24
N ASP A 17 8.37 17.76 -10.44
CA ASP A 17 9.07 18.83 -11.17
C ASP A 17 9.06 20.17 -10.42
N ARG A 18 8.08 20.39 -9.53
CA ARG A 18 8.01 21.56 -8.63
C ARG A 18 8.79 21.37 -7.33
N GLY A 19 9.49 20.25 -7.18
CA GLY A 19 10.30 19.95 -6.00
C GLY A 19 9.53 19.30 -4.85
N VAL A 20 8.29 18.83 -5.07
CA VAL A 20 7.59 18.04 -4.05
C VAL A 20 8.30 16.70 -3.87
N PRO A 21 8.76 16.37 -2.64
CA PRO A 21 9.55 15.16 -2.42
C PRO A 21 8.70 13.90 -2.59
N VAL A 22 9.31 12.86 -3.15
CA VAL A 22 8.74 11.51 -3.27
C VAL A 22 9.44 10.59 -2.28
N ILE A 23 8.67 9.95 -1.41
CA ILE A 23 9.21 9.02 -0.41
C ILE A 23 8.81 7.59 -0.80
N LEU A 24 9.81 6.74 -1.00
CA LEU A 24 9.62 5.33 -1.32
C LEU A 24 9.41 4.52 -0.06
N ARG A 25 8.35 3.69 -0.03
CA ARG A 25 8.00 2.89 1.14
C ARG A 25 7.49 1.51 0.75
N PRO A 26 8.20 0.41 1.09
CA PRO A 26 7.82 -0.94 0.70
C PRO A 26 6.58 -1.47 1.42
N GLU A 27 6.13 -0.83 2.50
CA GLU A 27 4.93 -1.20 3.25
C GLU A 27 3.64 -1.05 2.44
N TRP A 28 3.65 -0.20 1.39
CA TRP A 28 2.53 0.01 0.46
C TRP A 28 2.49 -0.97 -0.72
N GLN A 29 3.38 -1.96 -0.76
CA GLN A 29 3.38 -2.93 -1.84
C GLN A 29 2.12 -3.80 -1.82
N GLU A 30 1.81 -4.40 -2.98
CA GLU A 30 0.69 -5.33 -3.12
C GLU A 30 0.76 -6.48 -2.10
N ASN A 31 -0.38 -6.93 -1.62
CA ASN A 31 -0.45 -7.89 -0.51
C ASN A 31 0.02 -9.29 -0.90
N SER A 32 -0.35 -9.76 -2.09
CA SER A 32 -0.19 -11.16 -2.48
C SER A 32 1.26 -11.52 -2.80
N ALA A 33 1.59 -12.81 -2.66
CA ALA A 33 2.90 -13.36 -3.01
C ALA A 33 2.99 -13.85 -4.47
N LYS A 34 1.97 -13.57 -5.30
CA LYS A 34 1.99 -13.97 -6.71
C LYS A 34 3.10 -13.23 -7.46
N PRO A 35 3.74 -13.86 -8.47
CA PRO A 35 4.80 -13.22 -9.24
C PRO A 35 4.43 -11.85 -9.84
N CYS A 36 3.15 -11.63 -10.18
CA CYS A 36 2.66 -10.35 -10.70
C CYS A 36 2.57 -9.22 -9.65
N ASP A 37 2.54 -9.58 -8.37
CA ASP A 37 2.36 -8.72 -7.19
C ASP A 37 3.64 -8.61 -6.36
N THR A 38 4.64 -9.42 -6.69
CA THR A 38 6.01 -9.31 -6.19
C THR A 38 6.77 -8.22 -6.95
N GLY A 39 7.48 -7.39 -6.18
CA GLY A 39 8.27 -6.28 -6.73
C GLY A 39 9.49 -6.74 -7.53
N THR A 40 10.22 -5.76 -8.07
CA THR A 40 11.55 -5.97 -8.67
C THR A 40 12.60 -5.48 -7.67
N GLU A 41 13.76 -6.14 -7.64
CA GLU A 41 14.91 -5.82 -6.80
C GLU A 41 15.30 -4.34 -6.82
N ILE A 42 15.73 -3.82 -5.67
CA ILE A 42 16.13 -2.41 -5.49
C ILE A 42 17.25 -2.03 -6.47
N SER A 43 18.26 -2.89 -6.64
CA SER A 43 19.41 -2.62 -7.51
C SER A 43 19.02 -2.42 -8.98
N ALA A 44 18.00 -3.14 -9.46
CA ALA A 44 17.47 -2.96 -10.81
C ALA A 44 16.60 -1.71 -10.90
N MET A 45 15.73 -1.50 -9.90
CA MET A 45 14.84 -0.35 -9.86
C MET A 45 15.58 0.99 -9.72
N GLN A 46 16.67 1.03 -8.96
CA GLN A 46 17.50 2.22 -8.78
C GLN A 46 18.20 2.64 -10.08
N LYS A 47 18.62 1.67 -10.91
CA LYS A 47 19.18 1.97 -12.24
C LYS A 47 18.14 2.57 -13.18
N GLU A 48 16.90 2.08 -13.10
CA GLU A 48 15.80 2.53 -13.95
C GLU A 48 15.19 3.86 -13.47
N TRP A 49 15.20 4.10 -12.14
CA TRP A 49 14.60 5.26 -11.49
C TRP A 49 15.60 5.96 -10.54
N PRO A 50 16.73 6.49 -11.06
CA PRO A 50 17.80 7.06 -10.25
C PRO A 50 17.42 8.38 -9.57
N GLN A 51 16.31 9.01 -9.99
CA GLN A 51 15.83 10.27 -9.43
C GLN A 51 15.18 10.12 -8.05
N PHE A 52 14.84 8.91 -7.62
CA PHE A 52 14.27 8.67 -6.30
C PHE A 52 15.33 8.27 -5.30
N ASP A 53 15.12 8.62 -4.03
CA ASP A 53 15.96 8.13 -2.94
C ASP A 53 15.53 6.71 -2.54
N TRP A 54 16.41 5.75 -2.82
CA TRP A 54 16.22 4.33 -2.51
C TRP A 54 16.82 3.93 -1.16
N SER A 55 17.58 4.81 -0.50
CA SER A 55 18.31 4.48 0.74
C SER A 55 17.39 4.14 1.91
N ALA A 56 16.18 4.68 1.91
CA ALA A 56 15.16 4.43 2.92
C ALA A 56 14.31 3.16 2.65
N VAL A 57 14.49 2.51 1.50
CA VAL A 57 13.74 1.29 1.17
C VAL A 57 14.36 0.12 1.93
N ASP A 58 13.56 -0.59 2.72
CA ASP A 58 13.97 -1.80 3.42
C ASP A 58 14.64 -2.78 2.44
N PRO A 59 15.91 -3.18 2.68
CA PRO A 59 16.64 -4.11 1.83
C PRO A 59 15.97 -5.48 1.67
N LYS A 60 15.02 -5.82 2.55
CA LYS A 60 14.21 -7.03 2.44
C LYS A 60 13.23 -6.98 1.27
N TYR A 61 12.87 -5.81 0.77
CA TYR A 61 12.07 -5.70 -0.45
C TYR A 61 12.85 -6.26 -1.66
N PRO A 62 12.22 -7.07 -2.55
CA PRO A 62 10.79 -7.32 -2.69
C PRO A 62 10.28 -8.62 -2.04
N SER A 63 11.04 -9.22 -1.10
CA SER A 63 10.65 -10.45 -0.42
C SER A 63 9.26 -10.34 0.23
N LYS A 64 8.47 -11.41 0.12
CA LYS A 64 7.14 -11.55 0.72
C LYS A 64 7.21 -12.35 2.04
N THR A 65 8.10 -11.93 2.94
CA THR A 65 8.37 -12.64 4.20
C THR A 65 8.42 -11.68 5.39
N GLY A 66 8.15 -12.18 6.60
CA GLY A 66 8.09 -11.36 7.82
C GLY A 66 7.05 -10.24 7.69
N LEU A 67 7.47 -8.97 7.85
CA LEU A 67 6.57 -7.82 7.71
C LEU A 67 5.84 -7.77 6.35
N TYR A 68 6.44 -8.33 5.29
CA TYR A 68 5.87 -8.31 3.94
C TYR A 68 5.13 -9.58 3.55
N GLU A 69 5.00 -10.54 4.47
CA GLU A 69 4.31 -11.80 4.22
C GLU A 69 2.83 -11.59 3.90
N PHE A 70 2.32 -12.40 2.98
CA PHE A 70 0.90 -12.49 2.69
C PHE A 70 0.21 -13.40 3.72
N SER A 71 0.14 -12.92 4.97
CA SER A 71 -0.55 -13.57 6.10
C SER A 71 -1.35 -12.54 6.89
N GLN A 72 -2.31 -12.97 7.71
CA GLN A 72 -3.07 -12.05 8.56
C GLN A 72 -2.15 -11.22 9.45
N VAL A 73 -1.15 -11.87 10.07
CA VAL A 73 -0.16 -11.21 10.92
C VAL A 73 0.71 -10.24 10.13
N GLY A 74 1.24 -10.67 8.98
CA GLY A 74 2.07 -9.82 8.10
C GLY A 74 1.33 -8.57 7.63
N LEU A 75 0.11 -8.74 7.10
CA LEU A 75 -0.71 -7.62 6.61
C LEU A 75 -1.14 -6.67 7.72
N THR A 76 -1.52 -7.20 8.89
CA THR A 76 -1.90 -6.38 10.05
C THR A 76 -0.72 -5.55 10.54
N ASN A 77 0.43 -6.19 10.75
CA ASN A 77 1.64 -5.51 11.25
C ASN A 77 2.17 -4.49 10.24
N ARG A 78 2.12 -4.81 8.93
CA ARG A 78 2.49 -3.87 7.86
C ARG A 78 1.58 -2.66 7.83
N GLY A 79 0.27 -2.87 7.99
CA GLY A 79 -0.71 -1.80 8.12
C GLY A 79 -0.43 -0.90 9.34
N ILE A 80 -0.11 -1.48 10.49
CA ILE A 80 0.26 -0.75 11.70
C ILE A 80 1.53 0.09 11.47
N ALA A 81 2.60 -0.51 10.97
CA ALA A 81 3.86 0.20 10.70
C ALA A 81 3.68 1.34 9.70
N ALA A 82 2.88 1.12 8.66
CA ALA A 82 2.56 2.15 7.68
C ALA A 82 1.78 3.30 8.34
N ARG A 83 0.77 3.01 9.17
CA ARG A 83 0.00 4.01 9.93
C ARG A 83 0.81 4.77 10.96
N GLU A 84 1.74 4.11 11.65
CA GLU A 84 2.62 4.77 12.63
C GLU A 84 3.57 5.75 11.96
N TRP A 85 4.15 5.35 10.82
CA TRP A 85 4.94 6.28 10.03
C TRP A 85 4.08 7.41 9.48
N LEU A 86 2.87 7.11 8.98
CA LEU A 86 1.95 8.15 8.53
C LEU A 86 1.70 9.15 9.68
N ARG A 87 1.43 8.67 10.90
CA ARG A 87 1.19 9.53 12.07
C ARG A 87 2.35 10.44 12.45
N SER A 88 3.61 10.01 12.26
CA SER A 88 4.78 10.80 12.67
C SER A 88 5.07 12.00 11.76
N ARG A 89 4.29 12.14 10.70
CA ARG A 89 4.48 13.11 9.64
C ARG A 89 3.50 14.27 9.84
N PRO A 90 3.90 15.51 9.52
CA PRO A 90 3.07 16.68 9.76
C PRO A 90 1.81 16.75 8.87
N GLU A 91 1.58 15.78 7.97
CA GLU A 91 0.63 15.89 6.87
C GLU A 91 -0.63 14.95 6.94
N GLN A 92 -0.99 14.28 8.07
CA GLN A 92 -1.43 12.87 7.94
C GLN A 92 -2.66 12.30 8.65
N GLY A 93 -3.44 11.51 7.88
CA GLY A 93 -4.60 10.72 8.29
C GLY A 93 -4.85 9.48 7.41
N VAL A 94 -5.67 8.55 7.92
CA VAL A 94 -5.89 7.21 7.34
C VAL A 94 -7.34 7.05 6.91
N SER A 95 -7.59 6.77 5.63
CA SER A 95 -8.95 6.58 5.13
C SER A 95 -9.38 5.11 5.18
N TYR A 96 -10.49 4.80 5.85
CA TYR A 96 -11.11 3.47 5.88
C TYR A 96 -12.00 3.21 4.65
N LYS A 97 -11.52 3.60 3.46
CA LYS A 97 -12.27 3.55 2.21
C LYS A 97 -11.66 2.53 1.26
N LYS A 98 -12.49 1.90 0.41
CA LYS A 98 -12.01 1.07 -0.70
C LYS A 98 -11.75 1.95 -1.93
N TYR A 99 -10.75 1.56 -2.71
CA TYR A 99 -10.35 2.22 -3.95
C TYR A 99 -10.37 1.19 -5.06
N ASP A 100 -11.10 1.47 -6.13
CA ASP A 100 -10.99 0.71 -7.38
C ASP A 100 -9.87 1.30 -8.26
N ASN A 101 -9.49 0.57 -9.31
CA ASN A 101 -8.39 0.91 -10.17
C ASN A 101 -8.50 2.33 -10.74
N ALA A 102 -7.45 3.12 -10.49
CA ALA A 102 -7.28 4.52 -10.90
C ALA A 102 -8.32 5.51 -10.34
N ASP A 103 -9.12 5.11 -9.36
CA ASP A 103 -10.01 6.03 -8.65
C ASP A 103 -9.28 6.76 -7.52
N PHE A 104 -9.84 7.86 -7.04
CA PHE A 104 -9.24 8.69 -5.98
C PHE A 104 -10.30 9.22 -5.02
N ARG A 105 -9.88 9.61 -3.82
CA ARG A 105 -10.73 10.26 -2.80
C ARG A 105 -10.02 11.47 -2.24
N ILE A 106 -10.79 12.50 -1.89
CA ILE A 106 -10.26 13.74 -1.30
C ILE A 106 -10.79 13.83 0.13
N PHE A 107 -9.92 14.19 1.07
CA PHE A 107 -10.26 14.30 2.48
C PHE A 107 -9.70 15.59 3.07
N ASP A 108 -10.40 16.09 4.08
CA ASP A 108 -9.87 17.03 5.06
C ASP A 108 -9.74 16.33 6.43
N PHE A 109 -8.98 16.92 7.33
CA PHE A 109 -9.02 16.53 8.75
C PHE A 109 -10.26 17.12 9.41
N ALA A 110 -10.91 16.33 10.26
CA ALA A 110 -11.87 16.87 11.21
C ALA A 110 -11.15 17.77 12.21
N GLU A 111 -11.66 18.98 12.43
CA GLU A 111 -11.15 19.87 13.46
C GLU A 111 -11.45 19.31 14.87
N GLY A 112 -10.46 19.38 15.76
CA GLY A 112 -10.63 19.05 17.19
C GLY A 112 -10.71 17.55 17.51
N ASP A 113 -10.28 16.68 16.60
CA ASP A 113 -10.35 15.23 16.78
C ASP A 113 -9.08 14.66 17.44
N GLU A 114 -9.25 13.86 18.50
CA GLU A 114 -8.16 13.21 19.25
C GLU A 114 -7.92 11.74 18.81
N GLU A 115 -8.59 11.27 17.75
CA GLU A 115 -8.36 9.93 17.21
C GLU A 115 -6.89 9.78 16.79
N ILE A 116 -6.33 8.62 17.11
CA ILE A 116 -4.96 8.28 16.79
C ILE A 116 -4.78 8.26 15.26
N GLY A 117 -4.22 9.36 14.73
CA GLY A 117 -3.99 9.58 13.30
C GLY A 117 -4.97 10.54 12.63
N GLY A 118 -5.82 11.24 13.38
CA GLY A 118 -6.75 12.24 12.86
C GLY A 118 -7.90 11.64 12.04
N LYS A 119 -9.13 11.98 12.41
CA LYS A 119 -10.29 11.60 11.61
C LYS A 119 -10.29 12.32 10.27
N LEU A 120 -10.31 11.55 9.19
CA LEU A 120 -10.50 12.07 7.84
C LEU A 120 -11.98 12.21 7.50
N VAL A 121 -12.36 13.38 7.00
CA VAL A 121 -13.67 13.67 6.43
C VAL A 121 -13.54 13.71 4.92
N GLU A 122 -14.18 12.75 4.24
CA GLU A 122 -14.17 12.72 2.78
C GLU A 122 -14.99 13.88 2.21
N TRP A 123 -14.50 14.52 1.15
CA TRP A 123 -15.25 15.56 0.45
C TRP A 123 -16.53 14.99 -0.14
N ASP A 124 -17.63 15.74 -0.01
CA ASP A 124 -18.94 15.45 -0.61
C ASP A 124 -18.84 15.04 -2.09
N LEU A 125 -17.91 15.66 -2.81
CA LEU A 125 -17.64 15.40 -4.23
C LEU A 125 -17.27 13.94 -4.51
N THR A 126 -16.38 13.36 -3.70
CA THR A 126 -15.91 11.98 -3.88
C THR A 126 -16.76 11.00 -3.08
N GLU A 127 -17.28 11.37 -1.91
CA GLU A 127 -18.06 10.45 -1.08
C GLU A 127 -19.35 10.00 -1.78
N LYS A 128 -20.13 10.95 -2.34
CA LYS A 128 -21.43 10.66 -2.95
C LYS A 128 -21.32 9.77 -4.18
N LYS A 129 -20.19 9.84 -4.88
CA LYS A 129 -19.92 9.09 -6.11
C LYS A 129 -19.23 7.76 -5.85
N GLY A 130 -18.57 7.61 -4.69
CA GLY A 130 -17.67 6.48 -4.45
C GLY A 130 -16.34 6.70 -5.15
N GLY A 131 -15.69 7.82 -4.89
CA GLY A 131 -14.46 8.25 -5.55
C GLY A 131 -14.67 9.29 -6.64
N GLY A 132 -13.60 9.97 -7.03
CA GLY A 132 -13.62 11.04 -8.05
C GLY A 132 -14.02 10.56 -9.44
N LEU A 133 -13.77 9.28 -9.75
CA LEU A 133 -14.26 8.61 -10.96
C LEU A 133 -15.57 7.83 -10.74
N GLY A 134 -16.03 7.73 -9.49
CA GLY A 134 -17.24 7.01 -9.11
C GLY A 134 -17.19 5.50 -9.33
N LYS A 135 -15.98 4.91 -9.25
CA LYS A 135 -15.76 3.47 -9.48
C LYS A 135 -15.67 2.69 -8.17
N SER A 136 -15.26 3.36 -7.11
CA SER A 136 -15.04 2.72 -5.82
C SER A 136 -16.35 2.50 -5.05
N PRO A 137 -16.44 1.45 -4.23
CA PRO A 137 -17.56 1.26 -3.31
C PRO A 137 -17.73 2.44 -2.34
N ARG A 138 -18.96 2.88 -2.12
CA ARG A 138 -19.26 3.95 -1.13
C ARG A 138 -19.24 3.41 0.29
N GLY A 139 -19.02 4.31 1.25
CA GLY A 139 -19.03 3.98 2.67
C GLY A 139 -17.65 3.64 3.24
N THR A 140 -17.66 3.15 4.47
CA THR A 140 -16.46 2.84 5.26
C THR A 140 -16.35 1.33 5.44
N PHE A 141 -15.16 0.76 5.24
CA PHE A 141 -14.94 -0.68 5.23
C PHE A 141 -13.96 -1.05 6.33
N VAL A 142 -14.46 -1.77 7.32
CA VAL A 142 -13.67 -2.35 8.41
C VAL A 142 -13.18 -3.72 7.97
N LEU A 143 -11.99 -4.10 8.43
CA LEU A 143 -11.41 -5.42 8.17
C LEU A 143 -12.33 -6.52 8.69
N GLY A 144 -12.57 -7.53 7.85
CA GLY A 144 -13.35 -8.73 8.16
C GLY A 144 -12.61 -10.03 7.83
N PRO A 145 -13.21 -11.19 8.15
CA PRO A 145 -12.57 -12.50 7.99
C PRO A 145 -12.11 -12.86 6.57
N GLY A 146 -12.66 -12.22 5.52
CA GLY A 146 -12.29 -12.46 4.13
C GLY A 146 -11.24 -11.51 3.55
N ASP A 147 -10.77 -10.53 4.33
CA ASP A 147 -9.74 -9.57 3.86
C ASP A 147 -8.31 -10.12 4.02
N PHE A 148 -8.18 -11.31 4.61
CA PHE A 148 -6.92 -12.02 4.80
C PHE A 148 -6.94 -13.33 4.03
N PRO A 149 -5.76 -13.82 3.56
CA PRO A 149 -5.68 -15.19 3.08
C PRO A 149 -6.11 -16.15 4.20
N ASN A 150 -6.87 -17.18 3.84
CA ASN A 150 -7.18 -18.25 4.78
C ASN A 150 -5.87 -18.83 5.31
N ASP A 151 -5.79 -19.10 6.61
CA ASP A 151 -4.66 -19.83 7.21
C ASP A 151 -4.64 -21.26 6.64
N VAL A 152 -4.04 -21.42 5.46
CA VAL A 152 -3.74 -22.74 4.93
C VAL A 152 -2.57 -23.24 5.78
N LYS A 153 -2.86 -24.10 6.76
CA LYS A 153 -1.82 -24.97 7.32
C LYS A 153 -1.25 -25.75 6.13
N GLU A 154 -0.08 -25.37 5.66
CA GLU A 154 0.68 -26.18 4.70
C GLU A 154 0.97 -27.53 5.37
N ASN A 155 0.12 -28.52 5.11
CA ASN A 155 0.53 -29.91 5.23
C ASN A 155 1.61 -30.13 4.17
N LYS A 156 2.87 -30.03 4.59
CA LYS A 156 4.02 -30.48 3.81
C LYS A 156 3.97 -32.01 3.72
N GLU A 157 3.11 -32.55 2.87
CA GLU A 157 3.33 -33.90 2.36
C GLU A 157 4.44 -33.80 1.30
N ALA A 158 5.63 -34.22 1.72
CA ALA A 158 6.75 -34.42 0.83
C ALA A 158 6.37 -35.50 -0.20
N VAL A 159 6.14 -35.09 -1.44
CA VAL A 159 6.12 -36.01 -2.58
C VAL A 159 7.57 -36.38 -2.85
N SER A 160 7.98 -37.56 -2.39
CA SER A 160 9.21 -38.21 -2.83
C SER A 160 9.02 -38.65 -4.29
N GLU A 161 9.68 -37.97 -5.22
CA GLU A 161 9.89 -38.52 -6.56
C GLU A 161 10.93 -39.65 -6.45
N GLU A 162 10.50 -40.89 -6.69
CA GLU A 162 11.43 -41.99 -6.97
C GLU A 162 11.91 -41.87 -8.42
N PRO A 163 13.23 -41.94 -8.68
CA PRO A 163 13.75 -41.95 -10.03
C PRO A 163 13.56 -43.33 -10.68
N SER A 164 13.08 -43.34 -11.93
CA SER A 164 13.15 -44.49 -12.85
C SER A 164 14.50 -44.56 -13.55
#